data_AF-A0A2T2SY06-F1
#
_entry.id   AF-A0A2T2SY06-F1
#
_cell.length_a   1.000
_cell.length_b   1.000
_cell.length_c   1.000
_cell.angle_alpha   90.00
_cell.angle_beta   90.00
_cell.angle_gamma   90.00
#
_symmetry.space_group_name_H-M   'P 1'
#
loop_
_entity.id
_entity.type
_entity.pdbx_description
1 polymer ?
#
loop_
_entity_poly.entity_id
_entity_poly.type
_entity_poly.pdbx_seq_one_letter_code
_entity_poly.pdbx_strand_id
1 'polypeptide(L)' 'QVSDFDAEFRMAFANRKLAPELETVFFMTAEEHALISSSMVRDAHRWDGDVSKFVPPPVVEALTRKDSAVPS' A
#
# COMPACT_ATOMS: atom_id res chain seq x y z
N GLN A 1 -2.62 -5.13 9.28
CA GLN A 1 -1.40 -5.42 10.08
C GLN A 1 -1.26 -6.89 10.45
N VAL A 2 -2.06 -7.48 11.37
CA VAL A 2 -1.88 -8.91 11.74
C VAL A 2 -1.98 -9.86 10.54
N SER A 3 -2.98 -9.66 9.68
CA SER A 3 -3.16 -10.46 8.46
C SER A 3 -2.04 -10.27 7.43
N ASP A 4 -1.44 -9.08 7.35
CA ASP A 4 -0.34 -8.82 6.40
C ASP A 4 0.94 -9.50 6.89
N PHE A 5 1.17 -9.46 8.22
CA PHE A 5 2.31 -10.15 8.83
C PHE A 5 2.27 -11.66 8.57
N ASP A 6 1.12 -12.32 8.74
CA ASP A 6 1.02 -13.77 8.50
C ASP A 6 1.32 -14.13 7.04
N ALA A 7 0.87 -13.31 6.09
CA ALA A 7 1.13 -13.51 4.67
C ALA A 7 2.62 -13.32 4.34
N GLU A 8 3.20 -12.19 4.77
CA GLU A 8 4.61 -11.86 4.57
C GLU A 8 5.55 -12.85 5.27
N PHE A 9 5.18 -13.34 6.47
CA PHE A 9 5.95 -14.34 7.21
C PHE A 9 6.02 -15.67 6.46
N ARG A 10 4.90 -16.11 5.87
CA ARG A 10 4.88 -17.33 5.03
C ARG A 10 5.76 -17.17 3.79
N MET A 11 5.76 -15.98 3.16
CA MET A 11 6.63 -15.69 2.03
C MET A 11 8.11 -15.65 2.43
N ALA A 12 8.45 -15.00 3.54
CA ALA A 12 9.81 -14.97 4.07
C ALA A 12 10.37 -16.38 4.32
N PHE A 13 9.54 -17.27 4.89
CA PHE A 13 9.94 -18.66 5.12
C PHE A 13 10.14 -19.44 3.81
N ALA A 14 9.31 -19.21 2.80
CA ALA A 14 9.50 -19.80 1.47
C ALA A 14 10.78 -19.28 0.81
N ASN A 15 11.02 -17.96 0.85
CA ASN A 15 12.20 -17.32 0.28
C ASN A 15 13.49 -17.84 0.94
N ARG A 16 13.50 -18.07 2.26
CA ARG A 16 14.66 -18.67 2.94
C ARG A 16 15.04 -20.05 2.41
N LYS A 17 14.06 -20.83 1.91
CA LYS A 17 14.32 -22.13 1.28
C LYS A 17 14.75 -22.02 -0.18
N LEU A 18 14.22 -21.04 -0.91
CA LEU A 18 14.44 -20.86 -2.34
C LEU A 18 15.72 -20.07 -2.65
N ALA A 19 16.07 -19.10 -1.79
CA ALA A 19 17.20 -18.19 -1.91
C ALA A 19 17.80 -17.92 -0.51
N PRO A 20 18.60 -18.85 0.04
CA PRO A 20 19.12 -18.78 1.41
C PRO A 20 20.04 -17.60 1.71
N GLU A 21 20.59 -16.96 0.68
CA GLU A 21 21.42 -15.75 0.76
C GLU A 21 20.62 -14.48 1.02
N LEU A 22 19.29 -14.52 0.85
CA LEU A 22 18.41 -13.38 1.06
C LEU A 22 17.88 -13.37 2.50
N GLU A 23 17.90 -12.18 3.10
CA GLU A 23 17.33 -11.93 4.43
C GLU A 23 16.12 -11.02 4.32
N THR A 24 15.04 -11.36 5.01
CA THR A 24 13.82 -10.55 5.08
C THR A 24 13.71 -9.89 6.44
N VAL A 25 13.67 -8.55 6.45
CA VAL A 25 13.56 -7.74 7.67
C VAL A 25 12.19 -7.07 7.70
N PHE A 26 11.54 -7.12 8.85
CA PHE A 26 10.22 -6.52 9.06
C PHE A 26 10.34 -5.21 9.83
N PHE A 27 9.60 -4.20 9.38
CA PHE A 27 9.45 -2.94 10.09
C PHE A 27 8.00 -2.76 10.52
N MET A 28 7.82 -2.23 11.73
CA MET A 28 6.48 -1.83 12.16
C MET A 28 6.13 -0.45 11.63
N THR A 29 4.93 -0.34 11.07
CA THR A 29 4.36 0.94 10.65
C THR A 29 4.16 1.84 11.86
N ALA A 30 4.46 3.13 11.73
CA ALA A 30 4.08 4.12 12.72
C ALA A 30 2.55 4.17 12.90
N GLU A 31 2.08 4.46 14.12
CA GLU A 31 0.66 4.43 14.48
C GLU A 31 -0.19 5.34 13.57
N GLU A 32 0.32 6.54 13.26
CA GLU A 32 -0.30 7.52 12.36
C GLU A 32 -0.51 7.03 10.92
N HIS A 33 0.12 5.92 10.53
CA HIS A 33 0.00 5.32 9.20
C HIS A 33 -0.58 3.89 9.23
N ALA A 34 -0.94 3.37 10.41
CA ALA A 34 -1.34 1.97 10.58
C ALA A 34 -2.62 1.58 9.82
N LEU A 35 -3.45 2.56 9.46
CA LEU A 35 -4.73 2.36 8.77
C LEU A 35 -4.68 2.70 7.27
N ILE A 36 -3.54 3.19 6.77
CA ILE A 36 -3.44 3.62 5.37
C ILE A 36 -3.14 2.42 4.48
N SER A 37 -3.99 2.17 3.48
CA SER A 37 -3.72 1.22 2.40
C SER A 37 -4.01 1.86 1.05
N SER A 38 -3.28 1.45 0.00
CA SER A 38 -3.52 1.97 -1.35
C SER A 38 -4.92 1.66 -1.87
N SER A 39 -5.52 0.53 -1.44
CA SER A 39 -6.90 0.18 -1.79
C SER A 39 -7.88 1.18 -1.18
N MET A 40 -7.74 1.46 0.13
CA MET A 40 -8.56 2.48 0.80
C MET A 40 -8.43 3.86 0.14
N VAL A 41 -7.21 4.29 -0.19
CA VAL A 41 -6.99 5.58 -0.87
C VAL A 41 -7.66 5.62 -2.25
N ARG A 42 -7.49 4.58 -3.06
CA ARG A 42 -8.11 4.51 -4.39
C ARG A 42 -9.64 4.49 -4.30
N ASP A 43 -10.20 3.76 -3.35
CA ASP A 43 -11.65 3.69 -3.17
C ASP A 43 -12.21 5.01 -2.66
N ALA A 44 -11.57 5.66 -1.68
CA ALA A 44 -11.98 6.99 -1.23
C ALA A 44 -11.95 8.01 -2.40
N HIS A 45 -10.89 8.00 -3.21
CA HIS A 45 -10.78 8.87 -4.38
C HIS A 45 -11.88 8.61 -5.42
N ARG A 46 -12.23 7.34 -5.69
CA ARG A 46 -13.32 6.96 -6.62
C ARG A 46 -14.69 7.49 -6.22
N TRP A 47 -14.89 7.78 -4.94
CA TRP A 47 -16.12 8.35 -4.41
C TRP A 47 -15.98 9.85 -4.11
N ASP A 48 -15.11 10.55 -4.86
CA ASP A 48 -14.82 11.99 -4.76
C ASP A 48 -14.32 12.44 -3.37
N GLY A 49 -13.78 11.51 -2.58
CA GLY A 49 -13.18 11.81 -1.28
C GLY A 49 -11.82 12.51 -1.40
N ASP A 50 -11.57 13.49 -0.52
CA ASP A 50 -10.26 14.12 -0.39
C ASP A 50 -9.24 13.17 0.24
N VAL A 51 -8.21 12.82 -0.54
CA VAL A 51 -7.13 11.92 -0.12
C VAL A 51 -5.79 12.63 0.15
N SER A 52 -5.74 13.97 0.08
CA SER A 52 -4.52 14.77 0.23
C SER A 52 -3.80 14.58 1.57
N LYS A 53 -4.51 14.12 2.59
CA LYS A 53 -3.96 13.81 3.93
C LYS A 53 -3.32 12.43 4.03
N PHE A 54 -3.55 11.54 3.06
CA PHE A 54 -3.09 10.15 3.10
C PHE A 54 -1.98 9.86 2.10
N VAL A 55 -1.73 10.78 1.15
CA VAL A 55 -0.70 10.63 0.12
C VAL A 55 0.03 11.94 -0.16
N PRO A 56 1.29 11.88 -0.63
CA PRO A 56 2.01 13.07 -1.08
C PRO A 56 1.34 13.77 -2.27
N PRO A 57 1.55 15.09 -2.48
CA PRO A 57 0.94 15.85 -3.56
C PRO A 57 1.10 15.24 -4.97
N PRO A 58 2.27 14.70 -5.37
CA PRO A 58 2.42 14.07 -6.68
C PRO A 58 1.49 12.88 -6.92
N VAL A 59 1.05 12.20 -5.85
CA VAL A 59 0.11 11.08 -5.95
C VAL A 59 -1.31 11.58 -6.17
N VAL A 60 -1.71 12.70 -5.54
CA VAL A 60 -3.01 13.35 -5.77
C VAL A 60 -3.15 13.73 -7.24
N GLU A 61 -2.12 14.38 -7.80
CA GLU A 61 -2.09 14.77 -9.23
C GLU A 61 -2.18 13.55 -10.16
N ALA A 62 -1.48 12.47 -9.82
CA ALA A 62 -1.50 11.24 -10.62
C ALA A 62 -2.87 10.56 -10.60
N LEU A 63 -3.57 10.60 -9.46
CA LEU A 63 -4.92 10.07 -9.31
C LEU A 63 -5.91 10.88 -10.18
N THR A 64 -5.90 12.21 -10.10
CA THR A 64 -6.76 13.09 -10.92
C THR A 64 -6.50 12.93 -12.43
N ARG A 65 -5.23 12.76 -12.83
CA ARG A 65 -4.88 12.50 -14.24
C ARG A 65 -5.39 11.14 -14.73
N LYS A 66 -5.43 10.14 -13.85
CA LYS A 66 -5.93 8.81 -14.20
C LYS A 66 -7.41 8.83 -14.54
N ASP A 67 -8.21 9.58 -13.79
CA ASP A 67 -9.65 9.70 -14.01
C ASP A 67 -9.98 10.42 -15.32
N SER A 68 -9.20 11.44 -15.68
CA SER A 68 -9.35 12.14 -16.97
C SER A 68 -8.89 11.32 -18.20
N ALA A 69 -8.18 10.21 -17.99
CA ALA A 69 -7.73 9.31 -19.05
C ALA A 69 -8.65 8.10 -19.26
N VAL A 70 -9.65 7.87 -18.41
CA VAL A 70 -10.63 6.79 -18.56
C VAL A 70 -11.95 7.40 -19.04
N PRO A 71 -12.33 7.23 -20.32
CA PRO A 71 -13.67 7.61 -20.76
C PRO A 71 -14.68 6.66 -20.11
N SER A 72 -15.75 7.25 -19.57
CA SER A 72 -16.98 6.57 -19.15
C SER A 72 -17.52 5.63 -20.21
#